data_AF-A0A0F9DB98-F1
#
_entry.id   AF-A0A0F9DB98-F1
#
_cell.length_a   1.000
_cell.length_b   1.000
_cell.length_c   1.000
_cell.angle_alpha   90.00
_cell.angle_beta   90.00
_cell.angle_gamma   90.00
#
_symmetry.space_group_name_H-M   'P 1'
#
loop_
_entity.id
_entity.type
_entity.pdbx_description
1 polymer ?
#
loop_
_entity_poly.entity_id
_entity_poly.type
_entity_poly.pdbx_seq_one_letter_code
_entity_poly.pdbx_strand_id
1 'polypeptide(L)'
;MIALLLAIGDQRIWYLVPLLVVVSLVYAATRHEYLLPILGHAIRFTFKRALELDLMNCPASKSDDNKRNTYTLVRALVWYAAKYRTDVLRPVANEDGLMIEQHFVVPMGMKTAVPWPFRSVREGSMMTGPTPYTDPEPEDYYLCGSLDEICQDEDGDQFVLERKSTTTTVADYYFLQHEPSVQIYTYDLIGSIILPTSPLRGVVVEACQTAVGFTRFERHEVTRIPEQRKHWLETIHYWVKQAEQCALSGYWPMNPAGHTFESTARQIQRRAPSSWPALLKTDFMEQPLWNPLRSAEDKKND
;
A
#
# COMPACT_ATOMS: atom_id res chain seq x y z
N MET A 1 -3.32 29.15 -21.05
CA MET A 1 -3.87 28.35 -19.93
C MET A 1 -5.37 28.19 -20.00
N ILE A 2 -6.18 29.26 -20.16
CA ILE A 2 -7.65 29.11 -20.37
C ILE A 2 -7.93 28.16 -21.56
N ALA A 3 -7.24 28.28 -22.68
CA ALA A 3 -7.43 27.36 -23.82
C ALA A 3 -6.93 25.91 -23.61
N LEU A 4 -5.97 25.66 -22.71
CA LEU A 4 -5.44 24.30 -22.43
C LEU A 4 -6.26 23.61 -21.33
N LEU A 5 -6.73 24.38 -20.34
CA LEU A 5 -7.70 23.94 -19.33
C LEU A 5 -9.09 23.73 -19.95
N LEU A 6 -9.48 24.51 -20.96
CA LEU A 6 -10.71 24.28 -21.73
C LEU A 6 -10.59 23.08 -22.69
N ALA A 7 -9.37 22.73 -23.13
CA ALA A 7 -9.12 21.56 -23.99
C ALA A 7 -9.00 20.24 -23.21
N ILE A 8 -8.63 20.31 -21.93
CA ILE A 8 -8.62 19.20 -20.97
C ILE A 8 -9.93 19.31 -20.18
N GLY A 9 -11.04 18.91 -20.80
CA GLY A 9 -12.39 19.09 -20.24
C GLY A 9 -12.51 18.73 -18.75
N ASP A 10 -13.40 19.47 -18.07
CA ASP A 10 -13.66 19.63 -16.63
C ASP A 10 -13.56 18.40 -15.70
N GLN A 11 -13.46 17.18 -16.22
CA GLN A 11 -13.36 15.95 -15.44
C GLN A 11 -11.97 15.29 -15.41
N ARG A 12 -10.98 15.83 -16.14
CA ARG A 12 -9.68 15.17 -16.32
C ARG A 12 -8.56 15.69 -15.40
N ILE A 13 -8.78 16.80 -14.70
CA ILE A 13 -7.85 17.30 -13.68
C ILE A 13 -7.75 16.32 -12.50
N TRP A 14 -8.80 15.56 -12.23
CA TRP A 14 -8.87 14.62 -11.10
C TRP A 14 -7.87 13.47 -11.19
N TYR A 15 -7.47 13.03 -12.39
CA TYR A 15 -6.43 12.00 -12.55
C TYR A 15 -5.02 12.49 -12.21
N LEU A 16 -4.78 13.81 -12.26
CA LEU A 16 -3.49 14.41 -11.94
C LEU A 16 -3.30 14.60 -10.43
N VAL A 17 -4.39 14.72 -9.67
CA VAL A 17 -4.34 15.04 -8.24
C VAL A 17 -3.73 13.91 -7.40
N PRO A 18 -4.17 12.64 -7.50
CA PRO A 18 -3.55 11.53 -6.76
C PRO A 18 -2.08 11.36 -7.14
N LEU A 19 -1.74 11.50 -8.43
CA LEU A 19 -0.35 11.36 -8.87
C LEU A 19 0.51 12.52 -8.36
N LEU A 20 0.02 13.76 -8.32
CA LEU A 20 0.71 14.88 -7.66
C LEU A 20 0.89 14.65 -6.15
N VAL A 21 -0.12 14.08 -5.48
CA VAL A 21 -0.11 13.81 -4.04
C VAL A 21 0.86 12.69 -3.68
N VAL A 22 0.74 11.51 -4.31
CA VAL A 22 1.63 10.35 -4.11
C VAL A 22 3.09 10.75 -4.32
N VAL A 23 3.32 11.59 -5.32
CA VAL A 23 4.66 12.03 -5.69
C VAL A 23 5.22 13.07 -4.74
N SER A 24 4.40 14.04 -4.33
CA SER A 24 4.79 15.02 -3.33
C SER A 24 5.06 14.34 -1.99
N LEU A 25 4.30 13.29 -1.65
CA LEU A 25 4.49 12.46 -0.46
C LEU A 25 5.76 11.61 -0.54
N VAL A 26 6.05 10.94 -1.66
CA VAL A 26 7.30 10.19 -1.85
C VAL A 26 8.52 11.12 -1.80
N TYR A 27 8.40 12.33 -2.35
CA TYR A 27 9.45 13.35 -2.28
C TYR A 27 9.65 13.89 -0.86
N ALA A 28 8.57 14.14 -0.11
CA ALA A 28 8.63 14.58 1.29
C ALA A 28 9.18 13.47 2.22
N ALA A 29 8.75 12.23 2.02
CA ALA A 29 9.16 11.06 2.80
C ALA A 29 10.64 10.69 2.61
N THR A 30 11.25 11.05 1.47
CA THR A 30 12.67 10.76 1.20
C THR A 30 13.62 11.86 1.66
N ARG A 31 13.13 13.03 2.12
CA ARG A 31 13.98 14.20 2.44
C ARG A 31 13.67 14.93 3.75
N HIS A 32 12.61 14.60 4.50
CA HIS A 32 12.26 15.26 5.78
C HIS A 32 12.20 16.80 5.70
N GLU A 33 11.52 17.37 4.70
CA GLU A 33 11.37 18.82 4.56
C GLU A 33 9.89 19.27 4.47
N TYR A 34 9.65 20.54 4.84
CA TYR A 34 8.34 21.19 5.00
C TYR A 34 7.43 21.05 3.76
N LEU A 35 6.24 20.45 3.96
CA LEU A 35 5.21 20.16 2.94
C LEU A 35 4.72 21.38 2.14
N LEU A 36 4.53 22.53 2.80
CA LEU A 36 3.97 23.75 2.19
C LEU A 36 4.91 24.39 1.13
N PRO A 37 6.22 24.59 1.43
CA PRO A 37 7.20 25.00 0.42
C PRO A 37 7.33 24.04 -0.76
N ILE A 38 7.24 22.72 -0.54
CA ILE A 38 7.34 21.70 -1.59
C ILE A 38 6.15 21.77 -2.55
N LEU A 39 4.93 21.90 -2.02
CA LEU A 39 3.73 22.06 -2.84
C LEU A 39 3.81 23.36 -3.67
N GLY A 40 4.26 24.45 -3.04
CA GLY A 40 4.49 25.72 -3.74
C GLY A 40 5.60 25.65 -4.80
N HIS A 41 6.64 24.85 -4.58
CA HIS A 41 7.74 24.65 -5.53
C HIS A 41 7.32 23.72 -6.69
N ALA A 42 6.59 22.63 -6.41
CA ALA A 42 6.05 21.72 -7.42
C ALA A 42 5.11 22.47 -8.38
N ILE A 43 4.23 23.33 -7.85
CA ILE A 43 3.37 24.19 -8.68
C ILE A 43 4.25 25.16 -9.51
N ARG A 44 5.17 25.91 -8.91
CA ARG A 44 6.00 26.89 -9.65
C ARG A 44 6.90 26.26 -10.73
N PHE A 45 7.49 25.09 -10.45
CA PHE A 45 8.43 24.43 -11.36
C PHE A 45 7.72 23.72 -12.52
N THR A 46 6.56 23.11 -12.26
CA THR A 46 5.74 22.47 -13.29
C THR A 46 5.15 23.51 -14.24
N PHE A 47 4.69 24.66 -13.72
CA PHE A 47 4.10 25.73 -14.53
C PHE A 47 5.11 26.49 -15.40
N LYS A 48 6.32 26.74 -14.92
CA LYS A 48 7.32 27.52 -15.68
C LYS A 48 8.04 26.68 -16.74
N ARG A 49 8.31 25.40 -16.45
CA ARG A 49 9.13 24.53 -17.32
C ARG A 49 8.31 23.71 -18.32
N ALA A 50 7.04 23.40 -18.03
CA ALA A 50 6.14 22.79 -19.00
C ALA A 50 5.71 23.76 -20.13
N LEU A 51 5.85 25.08 -19.90
CA LEU A 51 5.57 26.11 -20.91
C LEU A 51 6.76 26.34 -21.87
N GLU A 52 7.98 26.01 -21.44
CA GLU A 52 9.22 26.23 -22.20
C GLU A 52 9.77 24.96 -22.86
N LEU A 53 9.34 23.76 -22.42
CA LEU A 53 9.81 22.50 -22.99
C LEU A 53 8.83 22.00 -24.05
N ASP A 54 9.34 21.93 -25.28
CA ASP A 54 8.87 21.04 -26.35
C ASP A 54 9.03 19.58 -25.88
N LEU A 55 8.16 19.14 -24.96
CA LEU A 55 8.27 17.87 -24.22
C LEU A 55 8.13 16.63 -25.12
N MET A 56 7.71 16.79 -26.38
CA MET A 56 7.73 15.72 -27.39
C MET A 56 9.08 15.60 -28.10
N ASN A 57 9.94 16.64 -28.05
CA ASN A 57 11.26 16.67 -28.69
C ASN A 57 12.42 16.82 -27.69
N CYS A 58 12.19 16.74 -26.38
CA CYS A 58 13.24 16.88 -25.39
C CYS A 58 14.27 15.75 -25.54
N PRO A 59 15.49 16.00 -26.06
CA PRO A 59 16.50 14.96 -26.15
C PRO A 59 16.80 14.55 -24.72
N ALA A 60 16.78 13.24 -24.46
CA ALA A 60 17.05 12.63 -23.17
C ALA A 60 18.21 13.35 -22.48
N SER A 61 17.90 14.35 -21.64
CA SER A 61 18.94 15.09 -20.94
C SER A 61 19.51 14.05 -19.99
N LYS A 62 20.78 13.67 -20.23
CA LYS A 62 21.55 12.72 -19.44
C LYS A 62 21.38 13.07 -17.96
N SER A 63 20.40 12.46 -17.30
CA SER A 63 20.43 12.35 -15.85
C SER A 63 21.28 11.12 -15.60
N ASP A 64 22.59 11.34 -15.40
CA ASP A 64 23.52 10.30 -14.97
C ASP A 64 23.18 9.76 -13.56
N ASP A 65 22.07 10.21 -12.96
CA ASP A 65 21.53 9.74 -11.70
C ASP A 65 20.44 8.68 -11.93
N ASN A 66 20.78 7.44 -11.56
CA ASN A 66 19.97 6.23 -11.76
C ASN A 66 18.75 6.13 -10.83
N LYS A 67 18.25 7.22 -10.26
CA LYS A 67 17.19 7.16 -9.25
C LYS A 67 16.11 8.21 -9.50
N ARG A 68 14.87 7.75 -9.33
CA ARG A 68 13.60 8.49 -9.38
C ARG A 68 13.79 9.94 -8.92
N ASN A 69 13.79 10.86 -9.88
CA ASN A 69 13.97 12.30 -9.69
C ASN A 69 12.79 13.08 -10.28
N THR A 70 12.74 14.39 -10.04
CA THR A 70 11.66 15.26 -10.51
C THR A 70 11.43 15.19 -12.02
N TYR A 71 12.48 15.02 -12.83
CA TYR A 71 12.34 14.88 -14.29
C TYR A 71 11.72 13.53 -14.67
N THR A 72 12.18 12.43 -14.09
CA THR A 72 11.58 11.10 -14.33
C THR A 72 10.10 11.06 -13.92
N LEU A 73 9.76 11.80 -12.88
CA LEU A 73 8.40 11.98 -12.40
C LEU A 73 7.52 12.78 -13.37
N VAL A 74 7.95 13.98 -13.77
CA VAL A 74 7.15 14.83 -14.68
C VAL A 74 6.94 14.10 -16.00
N ARG A 75 7.95 13.39 -16.48
CA ARG A 75 7.81 12.48 -17.64
C ARG A 75 6.76 11.41 -17.39
N ALA A 76 6.80 10.72 -16.26
CA ALA A 76 5.80 9.70 -15.92
C ALA A 76 4.38 10.27 -15.91
N LEU A 77 4.16 11.44 -15.29
CA LEU A 77 2.88 12.15 -15.28
C LEU A 77 2.35 12.40 -16.71
N VAL A 78 3.19 13.02 -17.56
CA VAL A 78 2.81 13.37 -18.94
C VAL A 78 2.54 12.12 -19.77
N TRP A 79 3.40 11.11 -19.67
CA TRP A 79 3.28 9.88 -20.44
C TRP A 79 2.11 9.01 -19.97
N TYR A 80 1.79 9.02 -18.68
CA TYR A 80 0.61 8.37 -18.12
C TYR A 80 -0.67 8.98 -18.70
N ALA A 81 -0.79 10.31 -18.62
CA ALA A 81 -1.92 11.04 -19.16
C ALA A 81 -2.07 10.86 -20.68
N ALA A 82 -0.95 10.72 -21.40
CA ALA A 82 -0.96 10.42 -22.83
C ALA A 82 -1.42 8.98 -23.12
N LYS A 83 -0.88 7.97 -22.41
CA LYS A 83 -1.23 6.56 -22.62
C LYS A 83 -2.69 6.26 -22.30
N TYR A 84 -3.18 6.78 -21.18
CA TYR A 84 -4.52 6.51 -20.66
C TYR A 84 -5.51 7.64 -20.99
N ARG A 85 -5.27 8.40 -22.05
CA ARG A 85 -6.16 9.51 -22.46
C ARG A 85 -7.58 9.05 -22.79
N THR A 86 -7.70 7.84 -23.32
CA THR A 86 -8.95 7.16 -23.69
C THR A 86 -9.09 5.87 -22.91
N ASP A 87 -8.72 5.90 -21.63
CA ASP A 87 -8.77 4.72 -20.78
C ASP A 87 -10.21 4.17 -20.68
N VAL A 88 -10.30 2.85 -20.72
CA VAL A 88 -11.57 2.13 -20.54
C VAL A 88 -11.91 1.96 -19.07
N LEU A 89 -10.90 1.90 -18.20
CA LEU A 89 -11.09 1.87 -16.75
C LEU A 89 -11.33 3.27 -16.23
N ARG A 90 -12.44 3.46 -15.52
CA ARG A 90 -12.85 4.73 -14.93
C ARG A 90 -13.01 4.58 -13.42
N PRO A 91 -12.55 5.53 -12.60
CA PRO A 91 -12.76 5.47 -11.16
C PRO A 91 -14.25 5.44 -10.84
N VAL A 92 -14.64 4.62 -9.88
CA VAL A 92 -16.01 4.57 -9.34
C VAL A 92 -16.18 5.73 -8.36
N ALA A 93 -17.38 6.33 -8.34
CA ALA A 93 -17.76 7.34 -7.36
C ALA A 93 -18.94 6.85 -6.53
N ASN A 94 -18.94 7.18 -5.24
CA ASN A 94 -20.06 7.00 -4.31
C ASN A 94 -20.53 8.37 -3.79
N GLU A 95 -21.41 8.37 -2.77
CA GLU A 95 -21.93 9.60 -2.15
C GLU A 95 -20.82 10.48 -1.53
N ASP A 96 -19.70 9.87 -1.13
CA ASP A 96 -18.55 10.54 -0.52
C ASP A 96 -17.50 11.03 -1.53
N GLY A 97 -17.67 10.69 -2.82
CA GLY A 97 -16.78 11.09 -3.90
C GLY A 97 -16.13 9.90 -4.63
N LEU A 98 -14.94 10.12 -5.21
CA LEU A 98 -14.23 9.06 -5.91
C LEU A 98 -13.73 8.01 -4.91
N MET A 99 -13.90 6.74 -5.25
CA MET A 99 -13.49 5.60 -4.44
C MET A 99 -11.98 5.34 -4.56
N ILE A 100 -11.19 6.29 -4.06
CA ILE A 100 -9.73 6.26 -3.99
C ILE A 100 -9.31 6.01 -2.54
N GLU A 101 -8.25 5.23 -2.31
CA GLU A 101 -7.73 4.89 -0.98
C GLU A 101 -8.82 4.40 -0.01
N GLN A 102 -9.60 3.41 -0.44
CA GLN A 102 -10.75 2.91 0.31
C GLN A 102 -10.30 2.07 1.50
N HIS A 103 -10.38 2.64 2.69
CA HIS A 103 -10.14 1.95 3.94
C HIS A 103 -11.21 0.88 4.21
N PHE A 104 -10.79 -0.27 4.71
CA PHE A 104 -11.70 -1.34 5.08
C PHE A 104 -11.36 -1.94 6.45
N VAL A 105 -12.41 -2.40 7.12
CA VAL A 105 -12.35 -3.21 8.34
C VAL A 105 -13.39 -4.31 8.19
N VAL A 106 -12.93 -5.53 7.94
CA VAL A 106 -13.81 -6.67 7.66
C VAL A 106 -13.62 -7.73 8.74
N PRO A 107 -14.68 -8.16 9.45
CA PRO A 107 -14.55 -9.22 10.45
C PRO A 107 -14.15 -10.53 9.76
N MET A 108 -13.14 -11.21 10.31
CA MET A 108 -12.66 -12.49 9.76
C MET A 108 -13.54 -13.68 10.13
N GLY A 109 -14.52 -13.50 11.03
CA GLY A 109 -15.33 -14.61 11.56
C GLY A 109 -14.54 -15.56 12.45
N MET A 110 -13.43 -15.09 13.05
CA MET A 110 -12.64 -15.84 14.02
C MET A 110 -12.36 -14.97 15.25
N LYS A 111 -12.24 -15.63 16.40
CA LYS A 111 -11.94 -15.00 17.69
C LYS A 111 -10.55 -15.39 18.17
N THR A 112 -9.98 -14.57 19.05
CA THR A 112 -8.73 -14.87 19.75
C THR A 112 -8.90 -16.12 20.62
N ALA A 113 -7.86 -16.95 20.72
CA ALA A 113 -7.86 -18.11 21.62
C ALA A 113 -7.75 -17.68 23.09
N VAL A 114 -7.10 -16.52 23.33
CA VAL A 114 -7.00 -15.89 24.64
C VAL A 114 -7.25 -14.39 24.52
N PRO A 115 -7.56 -13.70 25.61
CA PRO A 115 -7.91 -12.30 25.55
C PRO A 115 -6.66 -11.41 25.43
N TRP A 116 -6.77 -10.26 24.75
CA TRP A 116 -5.67 -9.32 24.56
C TRP A 116 -5.55 -8.34 25.75
N PRO A 117 -4.34 -7.84 26.10
CA PRO A 117 -3.03 -8.17 25.55
C PRO A 117 -2.56 -9.58 25.90
N PHE A 118 -1.76 -10.19 25.01
CA PHE A 118 -0.86 -11.29 25.38
C PHE A 118 0.21 -10.75 26.34
N ARG A 119 -0.20 -10.29 27.53
CA ARG A 119 0.71 -10.23 28.66
C ARG A 119 0.99 -11.67 28.97
N SER A 120 2.12 -12.15 28.45
CA SER A 120 2.93 -13.08 29.23
C SER A 120 2.89 -12.52 30.64
N VAL A 121 2.35 -13.30 31.57
CA VAL A 121 2.62 -13.14 32.97
C VAL A 121 4.14 -13.24 33.04
N ARG A 122 4.85 -12.12 32.92
CA ARG A 122 6.27 -12.05 33.24
C ARG A 122 6.31 -12.41 34.71
N GLU A 123 6.72 -13.64 34.99
CA GLU A 123 7.12 -14.09 36.31
C GLU A 123 7.98 -12.98 36.93
N GLY A 124 7.44 -12.30 37.94
CA GLY A 124 8.17 -11.27 38.70
C GLY A 124 7.46 -9.93 38.93
N SER A 125 6.38 -9.58 38.22
CA SER A 125 5.65 -8.35 38.55
C SER A 125 4.64 -8.59 39.68
N MET A 126 5.13 -8.55 40.93
CA MET A 126 4.30 -8.33 42.11
C MET A 126 3.59 -6.97 41.98
N MET A 127 2.44 -6.91 41.31
CA MET A 127 1.47 -5.83 41.54
C MET A 127 0.54 -6.27 42.66
N THR A 128 0.69 -5.58 43.79
CA THR A 128 -0.14 -5.67 44.98
C THR A 128 -1.51 -5.01 44.72
N GLY A 129 -2.57 -5.80 44.66
CA GLY A 129 -3.95 -5.31 44.72
C GLY A 129 -4.96 -6.28 44.11
N PRO A 130 -6.05 -6.65 44.80
CA PRO A 130 -7.09 -7.50 44.25
C PRO A 130 -8.04 -6.64 43.41
N THR A 131 -7.72 -6.40 42.14
CA THR A 131 -8.77 -6.11 41.16
C THR A 131 -9.40 -7.45 40.78
N PRO A 132 -10.74 -7.58 40.76
CA PRO A 132 -11.37 -8.79 40.24
C PRO A 132 -11.03 -8.86 38.76
N TYR A 133 -10.04 -9.68 38.42
CA TYR A 133 -9.65 -9.99 37.07
C TYR A 133 -10.74 -10.92 36.53
N THR A 134 -11.83 -10.35 36.00
CA THR A 134 -12.67 -11.08 35.06
C THR A 134 -11.78 -11.37 33.86
N ASP A 135 -11.53 -12.66 33.60
CA ASP A 135 -10.82 -13.10 32.39
C ASP A 135 -11.44 -12.35 31.20
N PRO A 136 -10.65 -11.61 30.40
CA PRO A 136 -11.26 -10.84 29.33
C PRO A 136 -11.90 -11.82 28.32
N GLU A 137 -12.93 -11.39 27.59
CA GLU A 137 -13.59 -12.29 26.63
C GLU A 137 -12.76 -12.41 25.34
N PRO A 138 -12.87 -13.52 24.58
CA PRO A 138 -12.28 -13.64 23.26
C PRO A 138 -12.69 -12.49 22.31
N GLU A 139 -11.70 -11.83 21.70
CA GLU A 139 -11.91 -10.68 20.81
C GLU A 139 -12.04 -11.14 19.35
N ASP A 140 -12.77 -10.38 18.52
CA ASP A 140 -12.87 -10.66 17.08
C ASP A 140 -11.62 -10.19 16.34
N TYR A 141 -11.13 -11.03 15.43
CA TYR A 141 -10.11 -10.59 14.50
C TYR A 141 -10.72 -9.90 13.28
N TYR A 142 -10.06 -8.84 12.82
CA TYR A 142 -10.43 -8.07 11.63
C TYR A 142 -9.32 -8.07 10.59
N LEU A 143 -9.69 -8.11 9.31
CA LEU A 143 -8.84 -7.71 8.20
C LEU A 143 -8.99 -6.21 7.99
N CYS A 144 -7.86 -5.51 8.11
CA CYS A 144 -7.82 -4.06 7.96
C CYS A 144 -6.79 -3.66 6.90
N GLY A 145 -7.10 -2.62 6.13
CA GLY A 145 -6.20 -2.11 5.10
C GLY A 145 -6.84 -1.00 4.29
N SER A 146 -6.24 -0.73 3.14
CA SER A 146 -6.75 0.26 2.19
C SER A 146 -6.57 -0.26 0.77
N LEU A 147 -7.58 -0.13 -0.07
CA LEU A 147 -7.50 -0.41 -1.51
C LEU A 147 -7.09 0.88 -2.23
N ASP A 148 -6.13 0.81 -3.15
CA ASP A 148 -5.61 1.99 -3.87
C ASP A 148 -6.72 2.76 -4.60
N GLU A 149 -7.50 2.09 -5.45
CA GLU A 149 -8.62 2.68 -6.18
C GLU A 149 -9.61 1.61 -6.63
N ILE A 150 -10.90 1.94 -6.67
CA ILE A 150 -11.94 1.13 -7.32
C ILE A 150 -12.26 1.76 -8.66
N CYS A 151 -12.17 0.97 -9.73
CA CYS A 151 -12.53 1.39 -11.07
C CYS A 151 -13.53 0.43 -11.71
N GLN A 152 -14.17 0.88 -12.79
CA GLN A 152 -15.09 0.08 -13.60
C GLN A 152 -14.72 0.20 -15.07
N ASP A 153 -14.94 -0.86 -15.83
CA ASP A 153 -14.82 -0.82 -17.30
C ASP A 153 -16.10 -0.27 -17.97
N GLU A 154 -16.15 -0.35 -19.30
CA GLU A 154 -17.30 0.12 -20.09
C GLU A 154 -18.54 -0.77 -19.92
N ASP A 155 -18.36 -2.04 -19.54
CA ASP A 155 -19.43 -3.00 -19.29
C ASP A 155 -20.00 -2.87 -17.86
N GLY A 156 -19.31 -2.10 -17.00
CA GLY A 156 -19.69 -1.88 -15.61
C GLY A 156 -19.11 -2.90 -14.63
N ASP A 157 -18.18 -3.74 -15.09
CA ASP A 157 -17.45 -4.66 -14.23
C ASP A 157 -16.46 -3.88 -13.37
N GLN A 158 -16.46 -4.16 -12.06
CA GLN A 158 -15.62 -3.46 -11.10
C GLN A 158 -14.30 -4.18 -10.85
N PHE A 159 -13.23 -3.39 -10.71
CA PHE A 159 -11.88 -3.85 -10.41
C PHE A 159 -11.28 -3.02 -9.27
N VAL A 160 -10.41 -3.64 -8.50
CA VAL A 160 -9.46 -2.90 -7.66
C VAL A 160 -8.24 -2.57 -8.52
N LEU A 161 -7.86 -1.30 -8.64
CA LEU A 161 -6.68 -0.86 -9.37
C LEU A 161 -5.50 -0.66 -8.40
N GLU A 162 -4.61 -1.65 -8.34
CA GLU A 162 -3.39 -1.61 -7.51
C GLU A 162 -2.23 -1.01 -8.32
N ARG A 163 -1.61 0.07 -7.83
CA ARG A 163 -0.51 0.74 -8.54
C ARG A 163 0.84 0.37 -7.95
N LYS A 164 1.70 -0.21 -8.77
CA LYS A 164 3.09 -0.55 -8.43
C LYS A 164 4.06 0.32 -9.21
N SER A 165 5.15 0.71 -8.56
CA SER A 165 6.28 1.36 -9.24
C SER A 165 7.52 0.47 -9.16
N THR A 166 8.21 0.31 -10.28
CA THR A 166 9.43 -0.50 -10.35
C THR A 166 10.52 0.18 -11.18
N THR A 167 11.76 -0.20 -10.97
CA THR A 167 12.88 0.09 -11.88
C THR A 167 13.23 -1.12 -12.75
N THR A 168 12.67 -2.28 -12.45
CA THR A 168 12.85 -3.52 -13.22
C THR A 168 11.95 -3.54 -14.44
N THR A 169 12.31 -4.35 -15.43
CA THR A 169 11.51 -4.52 -16.65
C THR A 169 10.14 -5.08 -16.31
N VAL A 170 9.10 -4.40 -16.77
CA VAL A 170 7.72 -4.86 -16.68
C VAL A 170 7.41 -5.74 -17.90
N ALA A 171 7.28 -7.04 -17.65
CA ALA A 171 6.95 -8.10 -18.60
C ALA A 171 6.17 -9.21 -17.85
N ASP A 172 5.75 -10.28 -18.52
CA ASP A 172 4.96 -11.35 -17.89
C ASP A 172 5.62 -11.91 -16.62
N TYR A 173 6.95 -12.08 -16.63
CA TYR A 173 7.70 -12.53 -15.45
C TYR A 173 7.58 -11.58 -14.26
N TYR A 174 7.48 -10.26 -14.49
CA TYR A 174 7.22 -9.29 -13.44
C TYR A 174 5.83 -9.52 -12.82
N PHE A 175 4.81 -9.79 -13.63
CA PHE A 175 3.46 -10.00 -13.11
C PHE A 175 3.30 -11.35 -12.38
N LEU A 176 4.07 -12.37 -12.74
CA LEU A 176 4.09 -13.65 -12.00
C LEU A 176 4.44 -13.50 -10.51
N GLN A 177 5.19 -12.46 -10.12
CA GLN A 177 5.49 -12.23 -8.69
C GLN A 177 4.26 -11.73 -7.90
N HIS A 178 3.23 -11.24 -8.61
CA HIS A 178 1.97 -10.79 -8.04
C HIS A 178 0.91 -11.91 -8.05
N GLU A 179 1.21 -13.04 -8.70
CA GLU A 179 0.38 -14.24 -8.82
C GLU A 179 1.15 -15.52 -8.43
N PRO A 180 1.11 -15.99 -7.16
CA PRO A 180 0.30 -15.52 -6.04
C PRO A 180 1.02 -14.52 -5.12
N SER A 181 0.32 -13.42 -4.78
CA SER A 181 0.77 -12.49 -3.73
C SER A 181 -0.31 -12.23 -2.69
N VAL A 182 0.11 -12.14 -1.43
CA VAL A 182 -0.77 -11.93 -0.26
C VAL A 182 -1.64 -10.68 -0.46
N GLN A 183 -1.03 -9.58 -0.94
CA GLN A 183 -1.72 -8.30 -1.12
C GLN A 183 -2.83 -8.40 -2.17
N ILE A 184 -2.54 -8.89 -3.37
CA ILE A 184 -3.50 -8.97 -4.46
C ILE A 184 -4.65 -9.93 -4.12
N TYR A 185 -4.34 -11.08 -3.51
CA TYR A 185 -5.37 -12.03 -3.06
C TYR A 185 -6.27 -11.42 -2.00
N THR A 186 -5.71 -10.65 -1.07
CA THR A 186 -6.49 -9.98 -0.04
C THR A 186 -7.36 -8.89 -0.63
N TYR A 187 -6.86 -8.12 -1.61
CA TYR A 187 -7.61 -7.04 -2.24
C TYR A 187 -8.76 -7.58 -3.09
N ASP A 188 -8.56 -8.69 -3.80
CA ASP A 188 -9.63 -9.38 -4.53
C ASP A 188 -10.72 -9.89 -3.56
N LEU A 189 -10.33 -10.55 -2.47
CA LEU A 189 -11.26 -11.02 -1.44
C LEU A 189 -12.05 -9.85 -0.84
N ILE A 190 -11.37 -8.80 -0.39
CA ILE A 190 -12.00 -7.66 0.27
C ILE A 190 -12.89 -6.88 -0.69
N GLY A 191 -12.43 -6.61 -1.91
CA GLY A 191 -13.25 -5.95 -2.92
C GLY A 191 -14.54 -6.73 -3.21
N SER A 192 -14.48 -8.07 -3.20
CA SER A 192 -15.69 -8.90 -3.36
C SER A 192 -16.68 -8.82 -2.19
N ILE A 193 -16.25 -8.36 -1.02
CA ILE A 193 -17.07 -8.22 0.19
C ILE A 193 -17.64 -6.79 0.31
N ILE A 194 -16.82 -5.77 0.07
CA ILE A 194 -17.19 -4.38 0.36
C ILE A 194 -17.92 -3.67 -0.79
N LEU A 195 -17.81 -4.18 -2.02
CA LEU A 195 -18.42 -3.54 -3.18
C LEU A 195 -19.91 -3.93 -3.31
N PRO A 196 -20.85 -2.96 -3.28
CA PRO A 196 -22.27 -3.25 -3.08
C PRO A 196 -23.07 -3.58 -4.35
N THR A 197 -22.56 -3.29 -5.55
CA THR A 197 -23.43 -3.16 -6.75
C THR A 197 -23.03 -3.98 -7.98
N SER A 198 -21.75 -4.32 -8.14
CA SER A 198 -21.27 -5.25 -9.19
C SER A 198 -20.32 -6.27 -8.57
N PRO A 199 -20.39 -7.57 -8.95
CA PRO A 199 -19.39 -8.52 -8.49
C PRO A 199 -18.02 -8.05 -8.94
N LEU A 200 -17.08 -7.93 -7.99
CA LEU A 200 -15.70 -7.62 -8.31
C LEU A 200 -15.17 -8.66 -9.30
N ARG A 201 -14.77 -8.21 -10.49
CA ARG A 201 -14.18 -9.06 -11.53
C ARG A 201 -12.74 -9.46 -11.18
N GLY A 202 -12.00 -8.56 -10.56
CA GLY A 202 -10.68 -8.87 -10.00
C GLY A 202 -9.88 -7.64 -9.61
N VAL A 203 -8.57 -7.80 -9.64
CA VAL A 203 -7.59 -6.74 -9.34
C VAL A 203 -6.80 -6.46 -10.61
N VAL A 204 -6.71 -5.21 -11.02
CA VAL A 204 -5.81 -4.75 -12.08
C VAL A 204 -4.52 -4.27 -11.42
N VAL A 205 -3.42 -4.96 -11.69
CA VAL A 205 -2.08 -4.52 -11.27
C VAL A 205 -1.53 -3.60 -12.35
N GLU A 206 -1.41 -2.31 -12.05
CA GLU A 206 -0.80 -1.32 -12.91
C GLU A 206 0.66 -1.11 -12.50
N ALA A 207 1.59 -1.49 -13.37
CA ALA A 207 3.02 -1.34 -13.13
C ALA A 207 3.57 -0.14 -13.89
N CYS A 208 4.11 0.83 -13.15
CA CYS A 208 4.90 1.95 -13.67
C CYS A 208 6.39 1.61 -13.59
N GLN A 209 6.99 1.28 -14.73
CA GLN A 209 8.44 1.15 -14.87
C GLN A 209 9.07 2.52 -15.04
N THR A 210 9.96 2.87 -14.12
CA THR A 210 10.74 4.12 -14.15
C THR A 210 12.21 3.81 -14.38
N ALA A 211 12.78 4.35 -15.44
CA ALA A 211 14.19 4.17 -15.79
C ALA A 211 14.82 5.48 -16.28
N VAL A 212 16.14 5.48 -16.45
CA VAL A 212 16.86 6.62 -17.06
C VAL A 212 16.43 6.73 -18.52
N GLY A 213 15.72 7.82 -18.84
CA GLY A 213 15.32 8.13 -20.22
C GLY A 213 13.88 7.74 -20.59
N PHE A 214 13.23 6.83 -19.86
CA PHE A 214 11.86 6.41 -20.19
C PHE A 214 10.99 6.05 -18.99
N THR A 215 9.68 6.08 -19.22
CA THR A 215 8.68 5.49 -18.34
C THR A 215 7.79 4.55 -19.16
N ARG A 216 7.43 3.39 -18.63
CA ARG A 216 6.48 2.48 -19.27
C ARG A 216 5.40 2.12 -18.26
N PHE A 217 4.19 1.93 -18.74
CA PHE A 217 3.08 1.44 -17.93
C PHE A 217 2.54 0.18 -18.57
N GLU A 218 2.23 -0.83 -17.77
CA GLU A 218 1.46 -1.99 -18.20
C GLU A 218 0.44 -2.35 -17.14
N ARG A 219 -0.67 -2.94 -17.56
CA ARG A 219 -1.72 -3.44 -16.67
C ARG A 219 -1.86 -4.94 -16.87
N HIS A 220 -2.06 -5.66 -15.78
CA HIS A 220 -2.39 -7.07 -15.80
C HIS A 220 -3.60 -7.31 -14.90
N GLU A 221 -4.63 -7.95 -15.44
CA GLU A 221 -5.81 -8.36 -14.68
C GLU A 221 -5.53 -9.66 -13.95
N VAL A 222 -5.90 -9.69 -12.67
CA VAL A 222 -5.81 -10.86 -11.80
C VAL A 222 -7.22 -11.15 -11.30
N THR A 223 -7.85 -12.20 -11.84
CA THR A 223 -9.23 -12.56 -11.51
C THR A 223 -9.26 -13.83 -10.66
N ARG A 224 -10.28 -13.96 -9.80
CA ARG A 224 -10.45 -15.13 -8.94
C ARG A 224 -11.91 -15.53 -8.85
N ILE A 225 -12.12 -16.84 -8.78
CA ILE A 225 -13.46 -17.42 -8.55
C ILE A 225 -13.78 -17.46 -7.05
N PRO A 226 -15.06 -17.51 -6.66
CA PRO A 226 -15.47 -17.55 -5.25
C PRO A 226 -14.77 -18.65 -4.42
N GLU A 227 -14.51 -19.81 -5.01
CA GLU A 227 -13.84 -20.94 -4.36
C GLU A 227 -12.39 -20.58 -3.99
N GLN A 228 -11.68 -19.85 -4.85
CA GLN A 228 -10.32 -19.38 -4.58
C GLN A 228 -10.31 -18.32 -3.47
N ARG A 229 -11.29 -17.41 -3.46
CA ARG A 229 -11.47 -16.40 -2.41
C ARG A 229 -11.72 -17.04 -1.04
N LYS A 230 -12.60 -18.04 -1.00
CA LYS A 230 -12.86 -18.82 0.21
C LYS A 230 -11.61 -19.54 0.71
N HIS A 231 -10.89 -20.23 -0.19
CA HIS A 231 -9.65 -20.92 0.17
C HIS A 231 -8.58 -19.95 0.70
N TRP A 232 -8.52 -18.73 0.15
CA TRP A 232 -7.63 -17.69 0.64
C TRP A 232 -7.98 -17.25 2.06
N LEU A 233 -9.27 -17.04 2.38
CA LEU A 233 -9.69 -16.72 3.75
C LEU A 233 -9.32 -17.84 4.74
N GLU A 234 -9.50 -19.11 4.35
CA GLU A 234 -9.06 -20.26 5.16
C GLU A 234 -7.53 -20.26 5.36
N THR A 235 -6.77 -19.86 4.35
CA THR A 235 -5.31 -19.71 4.43
C THR A 235 -4.92 -18.60 5.41
N ILE A 236 -5.62 -17.45 5.38
CA ILE A 236 -5.41 -16.37 6.35
C ILE A 236 -5.70 -16.87 7.77
N HIS A 237 -6.81 -17.56 7.99
CA HIS A 237 -7.15 -18.14 9.30
C HIS A 237 -6.08 -19.09 9.81
N TYR A 238 -5.50 -19.92 8.93
CA TYR A 238 -4.39 -20.80 9.30
C TYR A 238 -3.19 -19.99 9.82
N TRP A 239 -2.76 -18.97 9.08
CA TRP A 239 -1.59 -18.17 9.46
C TRP A 239 -1.81 -17.34 10.73
N VAL A 240 -3.02 -16.80 10.94
CA VAL A 240 -3.37 -16.10 12.19
C VAL A 240 -3.26 -17.04 13.39
N LYS A 241 -3.78 -18.28 13.27
CA LYS A 241 -3.65 -19.28 14.34
C LYS A 241 -2.19 -19.66 14.62
N GLN A 242 -1.35 -19.77 13.59
CA GLN A 242 0.08 -20.02 13.78
C GLN A 242 0.76 -18.85 14.52
N ALA A 243 0.44 -17.61 14.15
CA ALA A 243 0.98 -16.43 14.82
C ALA A 243 0.54 -16.34 16.29
N GLU A 244 -0.72 -16.65 16.58
CA GLU A 244 -1.26 -16.72 17.94
C GLU A 244 -0.56 -17.80 18.77
N GLN A 245 -0.31 -18.99 18.22
CA GLN A 245 0.45 -20.04 18.91
C GLN A 245 1.91 -19.62 19.21
N CYS A 246 2.55 -18.91 18.27
CA CYS A 246 3.88 -18.36 18.50
C CYS A 246 3.88 -17.32 19.63
N ALA A 247 2.86 -16.45 19.66
CA ALA A 247 2.68 -15.46 20.72
C ALA A 247 2.46 -16.12 22.09
N LEU A 248 1.60 -17.14 22.16
CA LEU A 248 1.29 -17.90 23.38
C LEU A 248 2.50 -18.67 23.93
N SER A 249 3.27 -19.30 23.05
CA SER A 249 4.47 -20.06 23.45
C SER A 249 5.69 -19.18 23.74
N GLY A 250 5.65 -17.90 23.34
CA GLY A 250 6.81 -17.01 23.39
C GLY A 250 7.93 -17.42 22.41
N TYR A 251 7.63 -18.30 21.46
CA TYR A 251 8.61 -18.83 20.50
C TYR A 251 8.22 -18.47 19.06
N TRP A 252 9.11 -17.75 18.39
CA TRP A 252 8.92 -17.29 17.00
C TRP A 252 9.94 -17.99 16.10
N PRO A 253 9.52 -18.98 15.29
CA PRO A 253 10.44 -19.74 14.45
C PRO A 253 11.07 -18.84 13.39
N MET A 254 12.38 -18.95 13.22
CA MET A 254 13.10 -18.26 12.15
C MET A 254 12.74 -18.88 10.80
N ASN A 255 12.40 -18.03 9.81
CA ASN A 255 12.28 -18.43 8.41
C ASN A 255 13.56 -18.06 7.63
N PRO A 256 14.53 -18.96 7.47
CA PRO A 256 15.83 -18.63 6.85
C PRO A 256 15.73 -18.21 5.38
N ALA A 257 14.64 -18.58 4.69
CA ALA A 257 14.40 -18.23 3.28
C ALA A 257 13.62 -16.91 3.10
N GLY A 258 13.00 -16.38 4.17
CA GLY A 258 12.09 -15.23 4.09
C GLY A 258 12.77 -13.85 4.08
N HIS A 259 14.11 -13.79 4.12
CA HIS A 259 14.83 -12.54 4.35
C HIS A 259 15.53 -12.02 3.11
N THR A 260 15.16 -10.80 2.68
CA THR A 260 15.97 -10.02 1.74
C THR A 260 17.30 -9.63 2.39
N PHE A 261 18.31 -9.33 1.57
CA PHE A 261 19.66 -8.93 2.03
C PHE A 261 19.62 -7.72 2.97
N GLU A 262 18.66 -6.82 2.75
CA GLU A 262 18.54 -5.55 3.46
C GLU A 262 17.68 -5.62 4.72
N SER A 263 17.01 -6.74 5.01
CA SER A 263 16.11 -6.82 6.16
C SER A 263 16.87 -6.71 7.49
N THR A 264 16.49 -5.74 8.33
CA THR A 264 17.10 -5.52 9.66
C THR A 264 16.94 -6.74 10.56
N ALA A 265 15.83 -7.48 10.42
CA ALA A 265 15.61 -8.75 11.12
C ALA A 265 16.70 -9.80 10.81
N ARG A 266 17.20 -9.85 9.56
CA ARG A 266 18.29 -10.76 9.18
C ARG A 266 19.60 -10.41 9.90
N GLN A 267 19.82 -9.14 10.20
CA GLN A 267 21.02 -8.70 10.93
C GLN A 267 21.02 -9.23 12.37
N ILE A 268 19.85 -9.26 13.03
CA ILE A 268 19.69 -9.86 14.37
C ILE A 268 19.82 -11.39 14.30
N GLN A 269 19.09 -12.03 13.41
CA GLN A 269 19.00 -13.50 13.37
C GLN A 269 20.32 -14.19 13.01
N ARG A 270 21.24 -13.50 12.33
CA ARG A 270 22.61 -14.00 12.07
C ARG A 270 23.50 -14.02 13.32
N ARG A 271 23.07 -13.41 14.43
CA ARG A 271 23.79 -13.34 15.70
C ARG A 271 23.24 -14.38 16.68
N ALA A 272 24.04 -14.73 17.69
CA ALA A 272 23.62 -15.65 18.73
C ALA A 272 22.36 -15.14 19.46
N PRO A 273 21.39 -16.01 19.81
CA PRO A 273 20.18 -15.60 20.53
C PRO A 273 20.44 -14.80 21.81
N SER A 274 21.56 -15.07 22.49
CA SER A 274 21.98 -14.35 23.69
C SER A 274 22.25 -12.86 23.45
N SER A 275 22.58 -12.43 22.23
CA SER A 275 22.82 -11.01 21.92
C SER A 275 21.57 -10.26 21.46
N TRP A 276 20.46 -10.95 21.18
CA TRP A 276 19.26 -10.32 20.62
C TRP A 276 18.68 -9.20 21.50
N PRO A 277 18.56 -9.33 22.85
CA PRO A 277 18.00 -8.27 23.67
C PRO A 277 18.79 -6.95 23.59
N ALA A 278 20.12 -7.02 23.53
CA ALA A 278 20.97 -5.84 23.41
C ALA A 278 20.85 -5.19 22.02
N LEU A 279 20.78 -6.01 20.95
CA LEU A 279 20.60 -5.54 19.58
C LEU A 279 19.23 -4.88 19.39
N LEU A 280 18.16 -5.50 19.88
CA LEU A 280 16.81 -4.91 19.83
C LEU A 280 16.76 -3.54 20.52
N LYS A 281 17.44 -3.39 21.67
CA LYS A 281 17.48 -2.11 22.39
C LYS A 281 18.31 -1.04 21.69
N THR A 282 19.32 -1.43 20.92
CA THR A 282 20.28 -0.49 20.30
C THR A 282 19.80 -0.08 18.90
N ASP A 283 19.32 -1.04 18.11
CA ASP A 283 19.07 -0.88 16.68
C ASP A 283 17.59 -0.59 16.37
N PHE A 284 16.69 -0.72 17.35
CA PHE A 284 15.25 -0.53 17.17
C PHE A 284 14.69 0.45 18.19
N MET A 285 13.72 1.25 17.75
CA MET A 285 12.90 2.09 18.61
C MET A 285 11.56 1.40 18.82
N GLU A 286 11.18 1.20 20.07
CA GLU A 286 9.84 0.72 20.40
C GLU A 286 8.83 1.81 20.02
N GLN A 287 7.90 1.45 19.14
CA GLN A 287 6.80 2.33 18.72
C GLN A 287 5.55 2.01 19.53
N PRO A 288 4.65 2.98 19.74
CA PRO A 288 3.32 2.70 20.27
C PRO A 288 2.61 1.61 19.45
N LEU A 289 1.78 0.82 20.12
CA LEU A 289 1.02 -0.24 19.45
C LEU A 289 0.16 0.38 18.33
N TRP A 290 0.46 0.01 17.09
CA TRP A 290 -0.34 0.44 15.95
C TRP A 290 -1.72 -0.19 16.02
N ASN A 291 -2.76 0.64 16.05
CA ASN A 291 -4.15 0.19 16.03
C ASN A 291 -4.83 0.70 14.74
N PRO A 292 -5.14 -0.19 13.78
CA PRO A 292 -5.78 0.19 12.53
C PRO A 292 -7.26 0.60 12.69
N LEU A 293 -7.88 0.32 13.84
CA LEU A 293 -9.26 0.70 14.16
C LEU A 293 -9.37 2.12 14.73
N ARG A 294 -8.24 2.76 15.06
CA ARG A 294 -8.25 4.18 15.49
C ARG A 294 -8.58 5.07 14.30
N SER A 295 -9.45 6.05 14.55
CA SER A 295 -9.81 7.05 13.54
C SER A 295 -8.59 7.89 13.14
N ALA A 296 -8.66 8.55 11.98
CA ALA A 296 -7.59 9.46 11.54
C ALA A 296 -7.43 10.68 12.48
N GLU A 297 -8.46 11.02 13.25
CA GLU A 297 -8.44 12.10 14.24
C GLU A 297 -7.69 11.68 15.51
N ASP A 298 -7.86 10.44 15.95
CA ASP A 298 -7.12 9.87 17.10
C ASP A 298 -5.61 9.81 16.82
N LYS A 299 -5.22 9.60 15.56
CA LYS A 299 -3.81 9.52 15.13
C LYS A 299 -3.10 10.88 15.09
N LYS A 300 -3.81 12.01 15.16
CA LYS A 300 -3.22 13.36 15.14
C LYS A 300 -2.85 13.89 16.53
N ASN A 301 -3.32 13.23 17.59
CA ASN A 301 -3.18 13.69 18.98
C ASN A 301 -2.11 12.91 19.79
N ASP A 302 -1.43 11.93 19.17
CA ASP A 302 -0.29 11.17 19.71
C ASP A 302 1.04 11.65 19.10
#